data_AF-A1TN31-F1
#
_entry.id   AF-A1TN31-F1
#
_cell.length_a   1.000
_cell.length_b   1.000
_cell.length_c   1.000
_cell.angle_alpha   90.00
_cell.angle_beta   90.00
_cell.angle_gamma   90.00
#
_symmetry.space_group_name_H-M   'P 1'
#
loop_
_entity.id
_entity.type
_entity.pdbx_description
1 polymer ?
#
loop_
_entity_poly.entity_id
_entity_poly.type
_entity_poly.pdbx_seq_one_letter_code
_entity_poly.pdbx_strand_id
1 'polypeptide(L)'
;MTNITSPPAIDALPPAPLPTDTPADFNSKGFATVAAQVNMVPQINAVAANVFQNATAAQERATAAAGSATTAGTQATNAAAARAGAEAARDTAITQAGNASASATAASASALQVDKRYLGAKASAPTTDNQGAALQAGAVYYNTSTNKVMTWSGSAWVDGISAVAGVSSVNGRSGAVTLSGSDLPTLAPKVSPSFAGIVSYTGALRGNALEMGDLVVDCNHSNYFFQTIFGNAAFSFVNPPASGVRGSFALEVDHRGGVITWPASVKWPANVAPSLTTGRVHLFMFTTRNGGTTWRGAALSNYQP
;
A
#
# COMPACT_ATOMS: atom_id res chain seq x y z
N MET A 1 54.98 -18.48 -54.85
CA MET A 1 54.80 -19.81 -55.46
C MET A 1 55.75 -19.92 -56.63
N THR A 2 56.43 -21.05 -56.73
CA THR A 2 57.29 -21.41 -57.85
C THR A 2 56.44 -21.58 -59.11
N ASN A 3 56.91 -21.03 -60.23
CA ASN A 3 56.22 -21.15 -61.51
C ASN A 3 56.50 -22.51 -62.14
N ILE A 4 55.44 -23.10 -62.72
CA ILE A 4 55.60 -24.23 -63.63
C ILE A 4 56.16 -23.68 -64.94
N THR A 5 57.22 -24.30 -65.44
CA THR A 5 57.87 -23.88 -66.69
C THR A 5 57.96 -25.06 -67.65
N SER A 6 57.90 -24.79 -68.95
CA SER A 6 58.05 -25.84 -69.97
C SER A 6 59.46 -26.44 -69.88
N PRO A 7 59.60 -27.77 -69.98
CA PRO A 7 60.92 -28.39 -70.05
C PRO A 7 61.69 -27.87 -71.26
N PRO A 8 63.00 -27.60 -71.13
CA PRO A 8 63.84 -27.26 -72.26
C PRO A 8 63.94 -28.46 -73.21
N ALA A 9 64.12 -28.19 -74.51
CA ALA A 9 64.35 -29.24 -75.50
C ALA A 9 65.79 -29.76 -75.40
N ILE A 10 65.97 -31.03 -75.74
CA ILE A 10 67.29 -31.62 -76.03
C ILE A 10 67.44 -31.59 -77.54
N ASP A 11 68.56 -31.07 -78.03
CA ASP A 11 68.80 -31.01 -79.47
C ASP A 11 68.92 -32.42 -80.06
N ALA A 12 68.40 -32.61 -81.27
CA ALA A 12 68.55 -33.88 -81.97
C ALA A 12 70.03 -34.15 -82.27
N LEU A 13 70.47 -35.39 -82.06
CA LEU A 13 71.82 -35.80 -82.43
C LEU A 13 72.01 -35.70 -83.95
N PRO A 14 73.19 -35.25 -84.42
CA PRO A 14 73.50 -35.26 -85.85
C PRO A 14 73.60 -36.71 -86.35
N PRO A 15 73.47 -36.95 -87.68
CA PRO A 15 73.57 -38.27 -88.26
C PRO A 15 74.84 -38.99 -87.80
N ALA A 16 74.68 -40.23 -87.32
CA ALA A 16 75.80 -41.03 -86.85
C ALA A 16 76.77 -41.35 -88.01
N PRO A 17 78.08 -41.40 -87.75
CA PRO A 17 79.03 -41.93 -88.72
C PRO A 17 78.73 -43.42 -88.99
N LEU A 18 78.69 -43.80 -90.26
CA LEU A 18 78.37 -45.15 -90.70
C LEU A 18 79.64 -45.89 -91.18
N PRO A 19 79.70 -47.23 -91.03
CA PRO A 19 80.82 -48.02 -91.56
C PRO A 19 81.01 -47.92 -93.08
N THR A 20 79.99 -47.44 -93.80
CA THR A 20 79.99 -47.24 -95.27
C THR A 20 80.38 -45.83 -95.69
N ASP A 21 80.62 -44.90 -94.75
CA ASP A 21 81.00 -43.52 -95.06
C ASP A 21 82.44 -43.44 -95.58
N THR A 22 82.72 -42.43 -96.39
CA THR A 22 84.12 -42.12 -96.73
C THR A 22 84.89 -41.69 -95.48
N PRO A 23 86.22 -41.83 -95.42
CA PRO A 23 87.00 -41.39 -94.25
C PRO A 23 86.78 -39.93 -93.86
N ALA A 24 86.53 -39.05 -94.84
CA ALA A 24 86.23 -37.64 -94.58
C ALA A 24 84.83 -37.45 -93.97
N ASP A 25 83.82 -38.15 -94.49
CA ASP A 25 82.44 -38.07 -93.98
C ASP A 25 82.33 -38.69 -92.58
N PHE A 26 83.01 -39.81 -92.35
CA PHE A 26 83.07 -40.46 -91.03
C PHE A 26 83.66 -39.51 -89.99
N ASN A 27 84.79 -38.86 -90.29
CA ASN A 27 85.41 -37.90 -89.38
C ASN A 27 84.51 -36.70 -89.14
N SER A 28 83.91 -36.12 -90.19
CA SER A 28 83.01 -34.98 -90.09
C SER A 28 81.79 -35.28 -89.19
N LYS A 29 81.11 -36.40 -89.44
CA LYS A 29 79.97 -36.86 -88.61
C LYS A 29 80.41 -37.21 -87.19
N GLY A 30 81.57 -37.86 -87.03
CA GLY A 30 82.14 -38.21 -85.72
C GLY A 30 82.42 -36.99 -84.84
N PHE A 31 83.07 -35.96 -85.38
CA PHE A 31 83.28 -34.70 -84.67
C PHE A 31 81.97 -34.00 -84.33
N ALA A 32 81.01 -33.99 -85.25
CA ALA A 32 79.68 -33.41 -84.99
C ALA A 32 78.93 -34.16 -83.88
N THR A 33 78.97 -35.49 -83.85
CA THR A 33 78.34 -36.30 -82.79
C THR A 33 78.98 -36.05 -81.42
N VAL A 34 80.31 -36.03 -81.33
CA VAL A 34 81.00 -35.77 -80.06
C VAL A 34 80.71 -34.36 -79.55
N ALA A 35 80.69 -33.36 -80.44
CA ALA A 35 80.32 -31.99 -80.07
C ALA A 35 78.86 -31.90 -79.57
N ALA A 36 77.92 -32.61 -80.21
CA ALA A 36 76.53 -32.67 -79.77
C ALA A 36 76.38 -33.36 -78.39
N GLN A 37 77.16 -34.42 -78.13
CA GLN A 37 77.15 -35.12 -76.82
C GLN A 37 77.65 -34.22 -75.68
N VAL A 38 78.63 -33.34 -75.92
CA VAL A 38 79.08 -32.36 -74.92
C VAL A 38 77.96 -31.38 -74.56
N ASN A 39 77.14 -30.96 -75.54
CA ASN A 39 75.99 -30.09 -75.32
C ASN A 39 74.79 -30.81 -74.67
N MET A 40 74.69 -32.13 -74.83
CA MET A 40 73.61 -32.94 -74.26
C MET A 40 73.66 -32.97 -72.72
N VAL A 41 74.84 -32.97 -72.10
CA VAL A 41 74.98 -32.97 -70.63
C VAL A 41 74.35 -31.72 -69.97
N PRO A 42 74.67 -30.48 -70.36
CA PRO A 42 74.00 -29.30 -69.81
C PRO A 42 72.51 -29.25 -70.15
N GLN A 43 72.08 -29.76 -71.31
CA GLN A 43 70.66 -29.87 -71.65
C GLN A 43 69.91 -30.84 -70.71
N ILE A 44 70.48 -32.01 -70.43
CA ILE A 44 69.93 -32.97 -69.46
C ILE A 44 69.84 -32.35 -68.05
N ASN A 45 70.90 -31.68 -67.61
CA ASN A 45 70.90 -30.99 -66.31
C ASN A 45 69.81 -29.91 -66.25
N ALA A 46 69.59 -29.16 -67.33
CA ALA A 46 68.53 -28.17 -67.43
C ALA A 46 67.13 -28.81 -67.36
N VAL A 47 66.91 -29.95 -68.04
CA VAL A 47 65.67 -30.73 -67.92
C VAL A 47 65.47 -31.22 -66.48
N ALA A 48 66.50 -31.78 -65.83
CA ALA A 48 66.41 -32.27 -64.46
C ALA A 48 66.07 -31.13 -63.46
N ALA A 49 66.70 -29.97 -63.62
CA ALA A 49 66.39 -28.78 -62.83
C ALA A 49 64.93 -28.31 -63.03
N ASN A 50 64.46 -28.29 -64.29
CA ASN A 50 63.07 -27.96 -64.61
C ASN A 50 62.07 -28.95 -63.96
N VAL A 51 62.36 -30.26 -64.02
CA VAL A 51 61.52 -31.29 -63.40
C VAL A 51 61.44 -31.09 -61.89
N PHE A 52 62.57 -30.86 -61.22
CA PHE A 52 62.60 -30.58 -59.79
C PHE A 52 61.82 -29.30 -59.41
N GLN A 53 61.99 -28.23 -60.20
CA GLN A 53 61.23 -26.99 -60.04
C GLN A 53 59.73 -27.23 -60.18
N ASN A 54 59.30 -27.94 -61.23
CA ASN A 54 57.89 -28.23 -61.49
C ASN A 54 57.27 -29.13 -60.40
N ALA A 55 58.04 -30.10 -59.87
CA ALA A 55 57.61 -30.92 -58.74
C ALA A 55 57.41 -30.07 -57.46
N THR A 56 58.35 -29.17 -57.17
CA THR A 56 58.23 -28.22 -56.05
C THR A 56 57.01 -27.31 -56.23
N ALA A 57 56.82 -26.77 -57.43
CA ALA A 57 55.69 -25.92 -57.80
C ALA A 57 54.33 -26.64 -57.66
N ALA A 58 54.29 -27.95 -57.95
CA ALA A 58 53.09 -28.78 -57.74
C ALA A 58 52.81 -29.02 -56.26
N GLN A 59 53.84 -29.31 -55.46
CA GLN A 59 53.71 -29.50 -54.01
C GLN A 59 53.22 -28.22 -53.31
N GLU A 60 53.77 -27.06 -53.64
CA GLU A 60 53.32 -25.77 -53.09
C GLU A 60 51.84 -25.51 -53.41
N ARG A 61 51.40 -25.80 -54.65
CA ARG A 61 49.99 -25.65 -55.05
C ARG A 61 49.08 -26.61 -54.31
N ALA A 62 49.50 -27.87 -54.10
CA ALA A 62 48.75 -28.85 -53.32
C ALA A 62 48.57 -28.39 -51.86
N THR A 63 49.63 -27.88 -51.24
CA THR A 63 49.57 -27.33 -49.88
C THR A 63 48.63 -26.12 -49.80
N ALA A 64 48.68 -25.21 -50.77
CA ALA A 64 47.78 -24.06 -50.82
C ALA A 64 46.31 -24.45 -51.05
N ALA A 65 46.06 -25.48 -51.86
CA ALA A 65 44.72 -26.03 -52.07
C ALA A 65 44.18 -26.67 -50.78
N ALA A 66 45.01 -27.42 -50.05
CA ALA A 66 44.63 -27.96 -48.74
C ALA A 66 44.30 -26.85 -47.73
N GLY A 67 45.11 -25.78 -47.67
CA GLY A 67 44.82 -24.61 -46.84
C GLY A 67 43.50 -23.91 -47.21
N SER A 68 43.22 -23.79 -48.51
CA SER A 68 41.94 -23.28 -49.01
C SER A 68 40.76 -24.16 -48.58
N ALA A 69 40.90 -25.49 -48.61
CA ALA A 69 39.87 -26.42 -48.18
C ALA A 69 39.59 -26.32 -46.67
N THR A 70 40.63 -26.23 -45.83
CA THR A 70 40.48 -25.99 -44.39
C THR A 70 39.77 -24.66 -44.10
N THR A 71 40.11 -23.60 -44.84
CA THR A 71 39.46 -22.29 -44.73
C THR A 71 37.98 -22.38 -45.11
N ALA A 72 37.65 -23.05 -46.22
CA ALA A 72 36.27 -23.26 -46.64
C ALA A 72 35.45 -24.03 -45.59
N GLY A 73 36.02 -25.07 -44.98
CA GLY A 73 35.38 -25.82 -43.88
C GLY A 73 35.11 -24.93 -42.65
N THR A 74 36.08 -24.11 -42.26
CA THR A 74 35.92 -23.15 -41.16
C THR A 74 34.80 -22.15 -41.44
N GLN A 75 34.74 -21.62 -42.66
CA GLN A 75 33.68 -20.68 -43.05
C GLN A 75 32.30 -21.33 -43.08
N ALA A 76 32.20 -22.61 -43.46
CA ALA A 76 30.94 -23.36 -43.39
C ALA A 76 30.46 -23.52 -41.93
N THR A 77 31.36 -23.83 -41.00
CA THR A 77 31.04 -23.88 -39.56
C THR A 77 30.59 -22.52 -39.03
N ASN A 78 31.30 -21.45 -39.39
CA ASN A 78 30.93 -20.08 -38.99
C ASN A 78 29.53 -19.69 -39.51
N ALA A 79 29.20 -20.04 -40.76
CA ALA A 79 27.88 -19.80 -41.34
C ALA A 79 26.78 -20.61 -40.62
N ALA A 80 27.04 -21.86 -40.26
CA ALA A 80 26.10 -22.68 -39.51
C ALA A 80 25.83 -22.13 -38.10
N ALA A 81 26.87 -21.65 -37.41
CA ALA A 81 26.74 -21.00 -36.10
C ALA A 81 25.94 -19.69 -36.19
N ALA A 82 26.21 -18.86 -37.21
CA ALA A 82 25.45 -17.63 -37.45
C ALA A 82 23.96 -17.91 -37.70
N ARG A 83 23.64 -18.96 -38.48
CA ARG A 83 22.25 -19.39 -38.71
C ARG A 83 21.56 -19.80 -37.41
N ALA A 84 22.22 -20.62 -36.58
CA ALA A 84 21.67 -21.03 -35.29
C ALA A 84 21.41 -19.84 -34.35
N GLY A 85 22.33 -18.87 -34.32
CA GLY A 85 22.14 -17.62 -33.57
C GLY A 85 20.94 -16.80 -34.06
N ALA A 86 20.74 -16.72 -35.38
CA ALA A 86 19.59 -16.03 -35.97
C ALA A 86 18.25 -16.74 -35.65
N GLU A 87 18.24 -18.08 -35.67
CA GLU A 87 17.06 -18.88 -35.30
C GLU A 87 16.68 -18.67 -33.83
N ALA A 88 17.66 -18.70 -32.92
CA ALA A 88 17.42 -18.43 -31.50
C ALA A 88 16.91 -17.00 -31.24
N ALA A 89 17.46 -16.00 -31.96
CA ALA A 89 17.01 -14.62 -31.87
C ALA A 89 15.56 -14.46 -32.38
N ARG A 90 15.20 -15.15 -33.47
CA ARG A 90 13.82 -15.18 -33.99
C ARG A 90 12.86 -15.77 -32.97
N ASP A 91 13.19 -16.92 -32.38
CA ASP A 91 12.30 -17.59 -31.43
C ASP A 91 12.10 -16.74 -30.16
N THR A 92 13.18 -16.09 -29.70
CA THR A 92 13.10 -15.09 -28.63
C THR A 92 12.15 -13.95 -28.98
N ALA A 93 12.24 -13.41 -30.21
CA ALA A 93 11.36 -12.32 -30.65
C ALA A 93 9.88 -12.74 -30.68
N ILE A 94 9.57 -13.98 -31.09
CA ILE A 94 8.21 -14.53 -31.08
C ILE A 94 7.67 -14.62 -29.64
N THR A 95 8.48 -15.16 -28.71
CA THR A 95 8.10 -15.22 -27.29
C THR A 95 7.84 -13.84 -26.72
N GLN A 96 8.71 -12.86 -27.01
CA GLN A 96 8.54 -11.50 -26.52
C GLN A 96 7.31 -10.81 -27.09
N ALA A 97 6.96 -11.06 -28.36
CA ALA A 97 5.71 -10.59 -28.95
C ALA A 97 4.48 -11.18 -28.22
N GLY A 98 4.51 -12.47 -27.87
CA GLY A 98 3.47 -13.11 -27.06
C GLY A 98 3.34 -12.49 -25.67
N ASN A 99 4.46 -12.29 -24.98
CA ASN A 99 4.51 -11.66 -23.66
C ASN A 99 3.96 -10.23 -23.67
N ALA A 100 4.25 -9.45 -24.72
CA ALA A 100 3.73 -8.10 -24.89
C ALA A 100 2.20 -8.10 -25.09
N SER A 101 1.67 -9.01 -25.92
CA SER A 101 0.23 -9.16 -26.13
C SER A 101 -0.53 -9.56 -24.84
N ALA A 102 0.04 -10.50 -24.07
CA ALA A 102 -0.51 -10.91 -22.78
C ALA A 102 -0.50 -9.75 -21.77
N SER A 103 0.60 -8.98 -21.73
CA SER A 103 0.73 -7.81 -20.85
C SER A 103 -0.30 -6.72 -21.20
N ALA A 104 -0.51 -6.45 -22.49
CA ALA A 104 -1.54 -5.51 -22.95
C ALA A 104 -2.95 -5.97 -22.54
N THR A 105 -3.24 -7.26 -22.68
CA THR A 105 -4.51 -7.86 -22.24
C THR A 105 -4.69 -7.70 -20.73
N ALA A 106 -3.68 -8.04 -19.92
CA ALA A 106 -3.72 -7.91 -18.46
C ALA A 106 -3.89 -6.45 -18.00
N ALA A 107 -3.24 -5.50 -18.68
CA ALA A 107 -3.39 -4.08 -18.40
C ALA A 107 -4.82 -3.59 -18.69
N SER A 108 -5.41 -3.98 -19.82
CA SER A 108 -6.80 -3.65 -20.15
C SER A 108 -7.80 -4.22 -19.12
N ALA A 109 -7.60 -5.47 -18.68
CA ALA A 109 -8.42 -6.10 -17.65
C ALA A 109 -8.30 -5.39 -16.30
N SER A 110 -7.09 -4.96 -15.92
CA SER A 110 -6.85 -4.20 -14.68
C SER A 110 -7.50 -2.82 -14.72
N ALA A 111 -7.40 -2.12 -15.85
CA ALA A 111 -8.05 -0.82 -16.05
C ALA A 111 -9.58 -0.94 -15.95
N LEU A 112 -10.17 -1.97 -16.56
CA LEU A 112 -11.60 -2.26 -16.44
C LEU A 112 -11.98 -2.57 -14.98
N GLN A 113 -11.18 -3.36 -14.25
CA GLN A 113 -11.48 -3.67 -12.85
C GLN A 113 -11.53 -2.40 -11.98
N VAL A 114 -10.60 -1.46 -12.20
CA VAL A 114 -10.61 -0.16 -11.52
C VAL A 114 -11.84 0.66 -11.92
N ASP A 115 -12.18 0.72 -13.21
CA ASP A 115 -13.34 1.45 -13.71
C ASP A 115 -14.68 0.88 -13.19
N LYS A 116 -14.79 -0.44 -12.99
CA LYS A 116 -15.95 -1.08 -12.33
C LYS A 116 -16.08 -0.68 -10.86
N ARG A 117 -14.96 -0.38 -10.22
CA ARG A 117 -14.88 -0.05 -8.80
C ARG A 117 -15.01 1.44 -8.53
N TYR A 118 -14.49 2.29 -9.41
CA TYR A 118 -14.52 3.73 -9.27
C TYR A 118 -15.44 4.35 -10.33
N LEU A 119 -16.67 4.63 -9.94
CA LEU A 119 -17.72 5.14 -10.83
C LEU A 119 -17.62 6.66 -11.06
N GLY A 120 -16.67 7.32 -10.41
CA GLY A 120 -16.44 8.77 -10.52
C GLY A 120 -17.51 9.62 -9.82
N ALA A 121 -17.61 10.88 -10.24
CA ALA A 121 -18.59 11.82 -9.71
C ALA A 121 -19.96 11.65 -10.39
N LYS A 122 -21.02 11.57 -9.58
CA LYS A 122 -22.42 11.45 -10.04
C LYS A 122 -23.34 12.28 -9.13
N ALA A 123 -24.41 12.84 -9.68
CA ALA A 123 -25.40 13.59 -8.89
C ALA A 123 -26.42 12.68 -8.19
N SER A 124 -26.63 11.47 -8.71
CA SER A 124 -27.54 10.46 -8.17
C SER A 124 -26.84 9.11 -8.03
N ALA A 125 -27.43 8.22 -7.23
CA ALA A 125 -26.92 6.86 -7.04
C ALA A 125 -27.00 6.07 -8.35
N PRO A 126 -25.87 5.59 -8.91
CA PRO A 126 -25.90 4.72 -10.08
C PRO A 126 -26.46 3.34 -9.72
N THR A 127 -27.04 2.67 -10.71
CA THR A 127 -27.60 1.31 -10.60
C THR A 127 -26.73 0.26 -11.30
N THR A 128 -25.82 0.69 -12.18
CA THR A 128 -24.85 -0.14 -12.90
C THR A 128 -23.45 0.47 -12.79
N ASP A 129 -22.42 -0.34 -13.09
CA ASP A 129 -21.07 0.16 -13.24
C ASP A 129 -20.86 0.96 -14.54
N ASN A 130 -19.66 1.50 -14.74
CA ASN A 130 -19.30 2.30 -15.92
C ASN A 130 -19.30 1.50 -17.23
N GLN A 131 -19.43 0.16 -17.19
CA GLN A 131 -19.57 -0.69 -18.36
C GLN A 131 -20.98 -1.27 -18.51
N GLY A 132 -21.94 -0.79 -17.70
CA GLY A 132 -23.34 -1.22 -17.75
C GLY A 132 -23.63 -2.55 -17.07
N ALA A 133 -22.67 -3.13 -16.34
CA ALA A 133 -22.89 -4.36 -15.57
C ALA A 133 -23.39 -4.04 -14.14
N ALA A 134 -23.81 -5.08 -13.41
CA ALA A 134 -24.26 -4.93 -12.03
C ALA A 134 -23.13 -4.43 -11.11
N LEU A 135 -23.48 -3.60 -10.13
CA LEU A 135 -22.54 -3.04 -9.16
C LEU A 135 -21.88 -4.12 -8.30
N GLN A 136 -20.56 -4.03 -8.14
CA GLN A 136 -19.79 -4.94 -7.29
C GLN A 136 -19.65 -4.38 -5.88
N ALA A 137 -19.83 -5.22 -4.85
CA ALA A 137 -19.76 -4.82 -3.44
C ALA A 137 -18.42 -4.16 -3.09
N GLY A 138 -18.45 -2.87 -2.76
CA GLY A 138 -17.35 -1.95 -2.48
C GLY A 138 -17.00 -1.01 -3.64
N ALA A 139 -17.80 -0.99 -4.72
CA ALA A 139 -17.76 0.09 -5.70
C ALA A 139 -17.99 1.44 -5.02
N VAL A 140 -17.36 2.50 -5.52
CA VAL A 140 -17.41 3.83 -4.95
C VAL A 140 -17.78 4.85 -6.01
N TYR A 141 -18.54 5.87 -5.62
CA TYR A 141 -18.76 7.06 -6.42
C TYR A 141 -18.76 8.30 -5.52
N TYR A 142 -18.43 9.46 -6.08
CA TYR A 142 -18.56 10.74 -5.40
C TYR A 142 -19.93 11.34 -5.71
N ASN A 143 -20.80 11.46 -4.70
CA ASN A 143 -22.09 12.11 -4.83
C ASN A 143 -21.91 13.63 -4.79
N THR A 144 -22.10 14.30 -5.93
CA THR A 144 -21.94 15.75 -6.06
C THR A 144 -23.08 16.55 -5.44
N SER A 145 -24.24 15.94 -5.20
CA SER A 145 -25.38 16.61 -4.56
C SER A 145 -25.24 16.62 -3.04
N THR A 146 -24.64 15.58 -2.45
CA THR A 146 -24.42 15.49 -1.00
C THR A 146 -22.97 15.75 -0.57
N ASN A 147 -22.06 15.93 -1.53
CA ASN A 147 -20.61 16.07 -1.32
C ASN A 147 -20.00 14.95 -0.48
N LYS A 148 -20.37 13.70 -0.79
CA LYS A 148 -19.91 12.50 -0.06
C LYS A 148 -19.42 11.42 -1.01
N VAL A 149 -18.38 10.68 -0.59
CA VAL A 149 -18.07 9.40 -1.21
C VAL A 149 -19.09 8.37 -0.72
N MET A 150 -19.75 7.69 -1.64
CA MET A 150 -20.68 6.61 -1.37
C MET A 150 -20.03 5.29 -1.73
N THR A 151 -20.26 4.25 -0.94
CA THR A 151 -19.77 2.89 -1.15
C THR A 151 -20.94 1.93 -1.32
N TRP A 152 -20.89 1.03 -2.31
CA TRP A 152 -21.90 0.01 -2.52
C TRP A 152 -21.69 -1.16 -1.56
N SER A 153 -22.64 -1.46 -0.68
CA SER A 153 -22.51 -2.59 0.26
C SER A 153 -22.68 -3.97 -0.39
N GLY A 154 -23.12 -4.02 -1.64
CA GLY A 154 -23.67 -5.20 -2.30
C GLY A 154 -25.19 -5.14 -2.47
N SER A 155 -25.88 -4.32 -1.67
CA SER A 155 -27.35 -4.17 -1.72
C SER A 155 -27.85 -2.73 -1.65
N ALA A 156 -27.06 -1.81 -1.07
CA ALA A 156 -27.41 -0.40 -0.96
C ALA A 156 -26.16 0.50 -1.02
N TRP A 157 -26.37 1.77 -1.36
CA TRP A 157 -25.34 2.79 -1.23
C TRP A 157 -25.30 3.29 0.22
N VAL A 158 -24.12 3.20 0.83
CA VAL A 158 -23.85 3.70 2.18
C VAL A 158 -22.78 4.79 2.14
N ASP A 159 -22.73 5.65 3.15
CA ASP A 159 -21.66 6.63 3.29
C ASP A 159 -20.30 5.91 3.40
N GLY A 160 -19.31 6.35 2.62
CA GLY A 160 -17.95 5.86 2.70
C GLY A 160 -17.26 6.30 4.01
N ILE A 161 -16.28 5.51 4.46
CA ILE A 161 -15.46 5.86 5.64
C ILE A 161 -14.67 7.14 5.32
N SER A 162 -14.90 8.20 6.10
CA SER A 162 -14.11 9.44 6.04
C SER A 162 -12.70 9.18 6.55
N ALA A 163 -11.68 9.65 5.82
CA ALA A 163 -10.26 9.49 6.17
C ALA A 163 -9.81 10.30 7.40
N VAL A 164 -10.67 11.17 7.93
CA VAL A 164 -10.38 11.95 9.15
C VAL A 164 -10.90 11.16 10.35
N ALA A 165 -9.99 10.72 11.21
CA ALA A 165 -10.30 10.14 12.51
C ALA A 165 -11.02 11.17 13.40
N GLY A 166 -12.34 11.24 13.29
CA GLY A 166 -13.18 12.16 14.04
C GLY A 166 -14.62 11.77 13.80
N VAL A 167 -15.25 11.23 14.86
CA VAL A 167 -16.67 10.86 15.02
C VAL A 167 -17.55 11.17 13.79
N SER A 168 -18.01 10.12 13.09
CA SER A 168 -18.71 10.24 11.80
C SER A 168 -19.96 11.14 11.83
N SER A 169 -20.62 11.31 12.98
CA SER A 169 -21.49 12.46 13.27
C SER A 169 -21.90 12.46 14.75
N VAL A 170 -22.13 13.66 15.30
CA VAL A 170 -22.95 13.86 16.52
C VAL A 170 -24.06 14.83 16.13
N ASN A 171 -25.33 14.40 16.22
CA ASN A 171 -26.49 15.20 15.79
C ASN A 171 -26.39 15.77 14.37
N GLY A 172 -25.74 15.06 13.44
CA GLY A 172 -25.55 15.52 12.06
C GLY A 172 -24.43 16.55 11.85
N ARG A 173 -23.67 16.92 12.90
CA ARG A 173 -22.46 17.78 12.79
C ARG A 173 -21.23 16.92 12.47
N SER A 174 -20.37 17.39 11.57
CA SER A 174 -19.15 16.71 11.13
C SER A 174 -17.89 17.55 11.41
N GLY A 175 -16.72 16.91 11.52
CA GLY A 175 -15.41 17.56 11.73
C GLY A 175 -14.94 17.57 13.19
N ALA A 176 -14.15 18.58 13.57
CA ALA A 176 -13.73 18.81 14.96
C ALA A 176 -14.93 19.28 15.80
N VAL A 177 -15.78 18.34 16.22
CA VAL A 177 -16.96 18.63 17.02
C VAL A 177 -16.53 18.88 18.46
N THR A 178 -16.56 20.15 18.87
CA THR A 178 -16.55 20.51 20.28
C THR A 178 -17.98 20.35 20.80
N LEU A 179 -18.21 19.35 21.64
CA LEU A 179 -19.51 19.09 22.26
C LEU A 179 -19.87 20.24 23.21
N SER A 180 -21.06 20.82 23.06
CA SER A 180 -21.62 21.75 24.05
C SER A 180 -22.68 21.05 24.91
N GLY A 181 -23.04 21.66 26.04
CA GLY A 181 -24.09 21.11 26.92
C GLY A 181 -25.44 20.89 26.23
N SER A 182 -25.72 21.60 25.13
CA SER A 182 -26.92 21.45 24.31
C SER A 182 -26.89 20.23 23.37
N ASP A 183 -25.73 19.61 23.14
CA ASP A 183 -25.59 18.40 22.32
C ASP A 183 -25.88 17.11 23.13
N LEU A 184 -25.90 17.21 24.46
CA LEU A 184 -26.08 16.09 25.39
C LEU A 184 -27.50 15.50 25.46
N PRO A 185 -28.60 16.28 25.35
CA PRO A 185 -29.96 15.72 25.44
C PRO A 185 -30.28 14.73 24.31
N THR A 186 -29.62 14.86 23.16
CA THR A 186 -29.81 14.03 21.97
C THR A 186 -28.80 12.88 21.88
N LEU A 187 -27.69 12.95 22.63
CA LEU A 187 -26.77 11.86 22.89
C LEU A 187 -27.32 11.03 24.06
N ALA A 188 -28.25 10.10 23.77
CA ALA A 188 -28.88 9.21 24.76
C ALA A 188 -27.94 8.81 25.92
N PRO A 189 -28.18 9.35 27.12
CA PRO A 189 -29.13 8.74 28.04
C PRO A 189 -30.28 9.69 28.38
N LYS A 190 -31.46 9.22 27.99
CA LYS A 190 -32.75 9.55 28.58
C LYS A 190 -32.60 9.50 30.12
N VAL A 191 -32.86 10.62 30.78
CA VAL A 191 -32.93 10.83 32.24
C VAL A 191 -31.65 10.47 33.04
N SER A 192 -30.92 11.49 33.50
CA SER A 192 -29.74 11.39 34.41
C SER A 192 -28.40 11.02 33.76
N PRO A 193 -27.82 11.89 32.90
CA PRO A 193 -26.45 11.68 32.41
C PRO A 193 -25.45 11.74 33.56
N SER A 194 -24.51 10.79 33.59
CA SER A 194 -23.35 10.85 34.48
C SER A 194 -22.15 11.40 33.71
N PHE A 195 -21.47 12.39 34.29
CA PHE A 195 -20.20 12.91 33.77
C PHE A 195 -19.07 12.31 34.58
N ALA A 196 -18.10 11.66 33.92
CA ALA A 196 -16.88 11.19 34.55
C ALA A 196 -15.78 12.26 34.43
N GLY A 197 -15.11 12.58 35.54
CA GLY A 197 -13.99 13.53 35.58
C GLY A 197 -14.37 14.92 36.10
N ILE A 198 -13.48 15.90 35.87
CA ILE A 198 -13.69 17.29 36.28
C ILE A 198 -14.68 17.94 35.32
N VAL A 199 -15.76 18.50 35.86
CA VAL A 199 -16.67 19.35 35.10
C VAL A 199 -16.37 20.81 35.43
N SER A 200 -15.93 21.58 34.43
CA SER A 200 -15.68 23.02 34.55
C SER A 200 -16.76 23.80 33.81
N TYR A 201 -17.34 24.82 34.46
CA TYR A 201 -18.37 25.68 33.89
C TYR A 201 -17.89 27.13 33.92
N THR A 202 -17.98 27.84 32.79
CA THR A 202 -17.62 29.26 32.68
C THR A 202 -18.80 30.20 33.00
N GLY A 203 -19.98 29.64 33.32
CA GLY A 203 -21.22 30.38 33.57
C GLY A 203 -21.97 29.93 34.83
N ALA A 204 -23.19 30.45 35.01
CA ALA A 204 -24.03 30.16 36.17
C ALA A 204 -24.55 28.72 36.18
N LEU A 205 -24.45 28.06 37.32
CA LEU A 205 -25.15 26.80 37.62
C LEU A 205 -26.53 27.12 38.19
N ARG A 206 -27.59 26.59 37.58
CA ARG A 206 -28.98 26.72 38.05
C ARG A 206 -29.56 25.32 38.21
N GLY A 207 -30.25 25.08 39.33
CA GLY A 207 -30.98 23.85 39.61
C GLY A 207 -32.43 24.16 39.94
N ASN A 208 -33.31 23.16 39.79
CA ASN A 208 -34.70 23.29 40.21
C ASN A 208 -34.80 23.20 41.74
N ALA A 209 -35.54 24.11 42.35
CA ALA A 209 -36.03 23.91 43.71
C ALA A 209 -37.20 22.92 43.67
N LEU A 210 -37.17 21.92 44.54
CA LEU A 210 -38.20 20.89 44.61
C LEU A 210 -39.05 21.07 45.87
N GLU A 211 -40.35 21.29 45.69
CA GLU A 211 -41.32 21.22 46.79
C GLU A 211 -41.46 19.75 47.20
N MET A 212 -41.37 19.46 48.50
CA MET A 212 -41.48 18.08 48.97
C MET A 212 -42.95 17.68 49.16
N GLY A 213 -43.37 16.55 48.58
CA GLY A 213 -44.73 16.03 48.80
C GLY A 213 -44.94 15.39 50.17
N ASP A 214 -43.85 15.07 50.86
CA ASP A 214 -43.80 14.42 52.17
C ASP A 214 -42.60 14.96 52.99
N LEU A 215 -42.27 14.30 54.11
CA LEU A 215 -41.11 14.65 54.94
C LEU A 215 -39.87 13.80 54.57
N VAL A 216 -39.77 13.33 53.33
CA VAL A 216 -38.66 12.52 52.82
C VAL A 216 -37.83 13.32 51.82
N VAL A 217 -36.57 13.58 52.17
CA VAL A 217 -35.60 14.17 51.23
C VAL A 217 -34.95 13.05 50.43
N ASP A 218 -35.33 12.89 49.17
CA ASP A 218 -34.70 11.96 48.23
C ASP A 218 -33.61 12.65 47.40
N CYS A 219 -32.35 12.30 47.68
CA CYS A 219 -31.18 12.90 47.04
C CYS A 219 -31.06 12.59 45.54
N ASN A 220 -31.87 11.69 44.97
CA ASN A 220 -31.92 11.45 43.53
C ASN A 220 -32.70 12.52 42.75
N HIS A 221 -33.53 13.32 43.42
CA HIS A 221 -34.45 14.24 42.74
C HIS A 221 -33.94 15.70 42.68
N SER A 222 -33.29 16.19 43.73
CA SER A 222 -32.77 17.57 43.76
C SER A 222 -31.63 17.73 44.77
N ASN A 223 -30.98 18.89 44.72
CA ASN A 223 -30.06 19.39 45.74
C ASN A 223 -30.60 20.63 46.48
N TYR A 224 -31.81 21.10 46.12
CA TYR A 224 -32.53 22.14 46.85
C TYR A 224 -33.98 21.71 47.03
N PHE A 225 -34.39 21.56 48.28
CA PHE A 225 -35.74 21.17 48.66
C PHE A 225 -36.39 22.28 49.47
N PHE A 226 -37.70 22.41 49.37
CA PHE A 226 -38.46 23.31 50.23
C PHE A 226 -39.76 22.68 50.70
N GLN A 227 -40.22 23.07 51.89
CA GLN A 227 -41.50 22.62 52.42
C GLN A 227 -42.10 23.57 53.45
N THR A 228 -43.43 23.71 53.41
CA THR A 228 -44.20 24.35 54.49
C THR A 228 -44.72 23.29 55.45
N ILE A 229 -44.50 23.50 56.75
CA ILE A 229 -44.98 22.58 57.79
C ILE A 229 -45.91 23.29 58.77
N PHE A 230 -47.01 22.63 59.15
CA PHE A 230 -48.02 23.18 60.08
C PHE A 230 -48.05 22.45 61.43
N GLY A 231 -47.33 21.33 61.56
CA GLY A 231 -47.27 20.51 62.77
C GLY A 231 -45.90 19.85 62.92
N ASN A 232 -45.78 18.89 63.85
CA ASN A 232 -44.52 18.20 64.09
C ASN A 232 -44.02 17.54 62.80
N ALA A 233 -42.76 17.82 62.44
CA ALA A 233 -42.15 17.34 61.21
C ALA A 233 -40.90 16.52 61.53
N ALA A 234 -40.96 15.22 61.30
CA ALA A 234 -39.81 14.33 61.40
C ALA A 234 -39.26 14.04 60.00
N PHE A 235 -38.19 14.74 59.61
CA PHE A 235 -37.59 14.54 58.29
C PHE A 235 -36.80 13.23 58.23
N SER A 236 -36.76 12.61 57.06
CA SER A 236 -35.89 11.48 56.75
C SER A 236 -35.15 11.70 55.44
N PHE A 237 -33.95 11.14 55.30
CA PHE A 237 -33.10 11.32 54.11
C PHE A 237 -32.86 9.97 53.45
N VAL A 238 -33.11 9.86 52.15
CA VAL A 238 -32.96 8.62 51.37
C VAL A 238 -32.08 8.82 50.14
N ASN A 239 -31.60 7.71 49.59
CA ASN A 239 -30.73 7.64 48.40
C ASN A 239 -29.49 8.55 48.45
N PRO A 240 -28.74 8.65 49.58
CA PRO A 240 -27.51 9.41 49.61
C PRO A 240 -26.49 8.88 48.59
N PRO A 241 -25.59 9.72 48.07
CA PRO A 241 -24.47 9.25 47.26
C PRO A 241 -23.66 8.19 48.00
N ALA A 242 -23.18 7.18 47.24
CA ALA A 242 -22.41 6.07 47.78
C ALA A 242 -21.20 6.53 48.60
N SER A 243 -20.76 5.69 49.54
CA SER A 243 -19.58 6.00 50.36
C SER A 243 -18.35 6.31 49.50
N GLY A 244 -17.63 7.37 49.84
CA GLY A 244 -16.53 7.89 49.03
C GLY A 244 -16.93 9.02 48.06
N VAL A 245 -18.23 9.22 47.83
CA VAL A 245 -18.77 10.34 47.05
C VAL A 245 -19.41 11.36 48.00
N ARG A 246 -19.10 12.65 47.81
CA ARG A 246 -19.70 13.73 48.60
C ARG A 246 -21.11 14.05 48.08
N GLY A 247 -22.11 13.95 48.95
CA GLY A 247 -23.47 14.45 48.72
C GLY A 247 -23.74 15.73 49.49
N SER A 248 -24.51 16.65 48.91
CA SER A 248 -24.95 17.87 49.60
C SER A 248 -26.28 18.37 49.06
N PHE A 249 -27.14 18.84 49.96
CA PHE A 249 -28.38 19.51 49.60
C PHE A 249 -28.70 20.62 50.60
N ALA A 250 -29.54 21.55 50.19
CA ALA A 250 -30.18 22.54 51.04
C ALA A 250 -31.66 22.19 51.23
N LEU A 251 -32.19 22.47 52.42
CA LEU A 251 -33.60 22.32 52.76
C LEU A 251 -34.10 23.63 53.37
N GLU A 252 -35.04 24.28 52.68
CA GLU A 252 -35.77 25.43 53.19
C GLU A 252 -37.08 24.97 53.84
N VAL A 253 -37.38 25.45 55.04
CA VAL A 253 -38.60 25.09 55.76
C VAL A 253 -39.33 26.36 56.20
N ASP A 254 -40.55 26.53 55.68
CA ASP A 254 -41.50 27.50 56.22
C ASP A 254 -42.24 26.88 57.42
N HIS A 255 -41.82 27.26 58.63
CA HIS A 255 -42.19 26.57 59.86
C HIS A 255 -43.39 27.25 60.52
N ARG A 256 -44.61 26.80 60.20
CA ARG A 256 -45.87 27.39 60.72
C ARG A 256 -46.34 26.79 62.04
N GLY A 257 -45.86 25.60 62.43
CA GLY A 257 -46.21 24.98 63.70
C GLY A 257 -45.43 23.71 64.02
N GLY A 258 -45.52 23.24 65.27
CA GLY A 258 -44.91 22.00 65.75
C GLY A 258 -43.39 22.05 65.96
N VAL A 259 -42.79 20.88 66.16
CA VAL A 259 -41.34 20.68 66.36
C VAL A 259 -40.73 19.96 65.15
N ILE A 260 -39.59 20.45 64.68
CA ILE A 260 -38.79 19.78 63.64
C ILE A 260 -37.82 18.80 64.31
N THR A 261 -37.87 17.54 63.88
CA THR A 261 -36.98 16.47 64.35
C THR A 261 -36.17 15.92 63.18
N TRP A 262 -34.93 15.54 63.46
CA TRP A 262 -33.95 15.09 62.48
C TRP A 262 -33.59 13.61 62.67
N PRO A 263 -33.17 12.90 61.61
CA PRO A 263 -32.61 11.57 61.74
C PRO A 263 -31.40 11.55 62.68
N ALA A 264 -31.19 10.44 63.41
CA ALA A 264 -30.05 10.28 64.30
C ALA A 264 -28.68 10.37 63.59
N SER A 265 -28.68 10.16 62.26
CA SER A 265 -27.51 10.33 61.39
C SER A 265 -27.09 11.80 61.22
N VAL A 266 -27.97 12.76 61.51
CA VAL A 266 -27.65 14.20 61.50
C VAL A 266 -26.86 14.57 62.74
N LYS A 267 -25.70 15.19 62.53
CA LYS A 267 -24.82 15.72 63.57
C LYS A 267 -24.73 17.23 63.43
N TRP A 268 -25.24 17.91 64.45
CA TRP A 268 -25.16 19.35 64.61
C TRP A 268 -23.89 19.76 65.36
N PRO A 269 -23.45 21.02 65.25
CA PRO A 269 -22.41 21.57 66.12
C PRO A 269 -22.70 21.27 67.59
N ALA A 270 -21.69 20.78 68.32
CA ALA A 270 -21.81 20.34 69.72
C ALA A 270 -22.90 19.27 70.01
N ASN A 271 -23.43 18.59 68.98
CA ASN A 271 -24.55 17.65 69.08
C ASN A 271 -25.86 18.28 69.59
N VAL A 272 -26.04 19.59 69.41
CA VAL A 272 -27.26 20.30 69.81
C VAL A 272 -28.01 20.76 68.55
N ALA A 273 -29.27 20.35 68.41
CA ALA A 273 -30.11 20.80 67.30
C ALA A 273 -30.34 22.33 67.36
N PRO A 274 -30.50 23.00 66.21
CA PRO A 274 -30.71 24.44 66.18
C PRO A 274 -32.01 24.83 66.90
N SER A 275 -32.01 26.01 67.53
CA SER A 275 -33.21 26.60 68.12
C SER A 275 -34.07 27.26 67.06
N LEU A 276 -35.29 26.74 66.86
CA LEU A 276 -36.20 27.16 65.80
C LEU A 276 -37.46 27.79 66.39
N THR A 277 -37.82 28.96 65.90
CA THR A 277 -39.06 29.66 66.24
C THR A 277 -40.10 29.41 65.15
N THR A 278 -41.32 29.05 65.56
CA THR A 278 -42.47 28.94 64.66
C THR A 278 -42.88 30.31 64.10
N GLY A 279 -43.48 30.34 62.92
CA GLY A 279 -43.82 31.55 62.16
C GLY A 279 -42.62 32.17 61.45
N ARG A 280 -41.54 31.40 61.22
CA ARG A 280 -40.31 31.83 60.55
C ARG A 280 -39.90 30.83 59.48
N VAL A 281 -39.04 31.28 58.56
CA VAL A 281 -38.38 30.41 57.57
C VAL A 281 -36.99 30.04 58.07
N HIS A 282 -36.60 28.78 57.86
CA HIS A 282 -35.28 28.26 58.20
C HIS A 282 -34.63 27.62 56.97
N LEU A 283 -33.35 27.87 56.75
CA LEU A 283 -32.56 27.20 55.72
C LEU A 283 -31.54 26.28 56.38
N PHE A 284 -31.54 25.03 55.96
CA PHE A 284 -30.60 24.03 56.43
C PHE A 284 -29.70 23.57 55.30
N MET A 285 -28.45 23.26 55.62
CA MET A 285 -27.52 22.65 54.69
C MET A 285 -27.02 21.34 55.27
N PHE A 286 -27.09 20.28 54.46
CA PHE A 286 -26.66 18.95 54.86
C PHE A 286 -25.59 18.43 53.91
N THR A 287 -24.55 17.83 54.47
CA THR A 287 -23.48 17.19 53.68
C THR A 287 -23.14 15.81 54.21
N THR A 288 -22.86 14.87 53.32
CA THR A 288 -22.38 13.52 53.65
C THR A 288 -21.25 13.10 52.71
N ARG A 289 -20.46 12.12 53.13
CA ARG A 289 -19.43 11.47 52.29
C ARG A 289 -19.44 9.94 52.41
N ASN A 290 -20.35 9.39 53.21
CA ASN A 290 -20.30 8.02 53.70
C ASN A 290 -21.66 7.33 53.57
N GLY A 291 -22.34 7.51 52.43
CA GLY A 291 -23.63 6.85 52.18
C GLY A 291 -24.74 7.26 53.15
N GLY A 292 -24.69 8.48 53.69
CA GLY A 292 -25.71 8.99 54.63
C GLY A 292 -25.64 8.40 56.04
N THR A 293 -24.65 7.56 56.35
CA THR A 293 -24.41 7.08 57.74
C THR A 293 -24.12 8.25 58.68
N THR A 294 -23.55 9.34 58.18
CA THR A 294 -23.51 10.61 58.91
C THR A 294 -23.75 11.79 57.99
N TRP A 295 -24.60 12.71 58.46
CA TRP A 295 -24.86 14.00 57.84
C TRP A 295 -24.36 15.12 58.74
N ARG A 296 -23.54 16.03 58.21
CA ARG A 296 -23.17 17.27 58.89
C ARG A 296 -24.22 18.32 58.56
N GLY A 297 -24.95 18.77 59.58
CA GLY A 297 -25.98 19.80 59.45
C GLY A 297 -25.46 21.18 59.84
N ALA A 298 -25.86 22.19 59.07
CA ALA A 298 -25.77 23.60 59.43
C ALA A 298 -27.14 24.26 59.25
N ALA A 299 -27.42 25.29 60.04
CA ALA A 299 -28.72 25.96 60.03
C ALA A 299 -28.53 27.47 59.99
N LEU A 300 -29.33 28.11 59.15
CA LEU A 300 -29.58 29.53 59.12
C LEU A 300 -31.05 29.71 59.52
N SER A 301 -31.28 30.14 60.76
CA SER A 301 -32.59 30.02 61.41
C SER A 301 -33.27 31.36 61.63
N ASN A 302 -34.60 31.32 61.72
CA ASN A 302 -35.48 32.41 62.19
C ASN A 302 -35.58 33.62 61.24
N TYR A 303 -35.52 33.40 59.92
CA TYR A 303 -35.78 34.46 58.94
C TYR A 303 -37.25 34.92 59.00
N GLN A 304 -37.46 36.21 58.78
CA GLN A 304 -38.82 36.70 58.54
C GLN A 304 -39.34 36.05 57.25
N PRO A 305 -40.57 35.49 57.27
CA PRO A 305 -41.17 34.88 56.09
C PRO A 305 -41.47 35.90 54.99
#